data_AF-D4P4K1-F1
#
_entry.id   AF-D4P4K1-F1
#
_cell.length_a   1.000
_cell.length_b   1.000
_cell.length_c   1.000
_cell.angle_alpha   90.00
_cell.angle_beta   90.00
_cell.angle_gamma   90.00
#
_symmetry.space_group_name_H-M   'P 1'
#
loop_
_entity.id
_entity.type
_entity.pdbx_description
1 polymer ?
#
loop_
_entity_poly.entity_id
_entity_poly.type
_entity_poly.pdbx_seq_one_letter_code
_entity_poly.pdbx_strand_id
1 'polypeptide(L)' 'RKCYFPYLENGHTPYHGVKFVQGESVDVGCHAGYGLQNAQTTVTCTESGWSPTPRCIRV' A
#
# COMPACT_ATOMS: atom_id res chain seq x y z
N ARG A 1 7.07 2.93 -14.92
CA ARG A 1 7.70 2.22 -13.77
C ARG A 1 6.84 1.02 -13.36
N LYS A 2 7.42 0.00 -12.70
CA LYS A 2 6.70 -1.17 -12.16
C LYS A 2 6.85 -1.16 -10.63
N CYS A 3 5.78 -1.43 -9.91
CA CYS A 3 5.79 -1.59 -8.47
C CYS A 3 5.35 -3.01 -8.11
N TYR A 4 5.98 -3.60 -7.10
CA TYR A 4 5.53 -4.86 -6.51
C TYR A 4 4.89 -4.53 -5.17
N PHE A 5 3.68 -5.01 -4.93
CA PHE A 5 3.01 -4.71 -3.68
C PHE A 5 3.66 -5.53 -2.55
N PRO A 6 4.10 -4.88 -1.47
CA PRO A 6 4.85 -5.55 -0.42
C PRO A 6 3.93 -6.32 0.52
N TYR A 7 4.54 -7.11 1.40
CA TYR A 7 3.87 -7.63 2.57
C TYR A 7 3.57 -6.48 3.54
N LEU A 8 2.36 -6.49 4.12
CA LEU A 8 1.91 -5.52 5.11
C LEU A 8 1.91 -6.17 6.49
N GLU A 9 2.84 -5.74 7.34
CA GLU A 9 2.73 -6.04 8.77
C GLU A 9 1.50 -5.31 9.33
N ASN A 10 0.67 -6.01 10.12
CA ASN A 10 -0.60 -5.48 10.65
C ASN A 10 -1.61 -5.03 9.57
N GLY A 11 -1.57 -5.64 8.39
CA GLY A 11 -2.54 -5.39 7.32
C GLY A 11 -2.87 -6.64 6.50
N HIS A 12 -3.90 -6.51 5.67
CA HIS A 12 -4.34 -7.53 4.73
C HIS A 12 -3.47 -7.49 3.47
N THR A 13 -3.01 -8.65 3.03
CA THR A 13 -2.05 -8.77 1.92
C THR A 13 -2.56 -9.57 0.72
N PRO A 14 -3.77 -9.30 0.18
CA PRO A 14 -4.27 -10.04 -0.97
C PRO A 14 -3.42 -9.78 -2.23
N TYR A 15 -2.68 -8.67 -2.26
CA TYR A 15 -1.86 -8.26 -3.40
C TYR A 15 -0.37 -8.52 -3.22
N HIS A 16 0.08 -9.20 -2.16
CA HIS A 16 1.51 -9.41 -1.94
C HIS A 16 2.21 -10.08 -3.14
N GLY A 17 3.27 -9.45 -3.65
CA GLY A 17 4.02 -9.91 -4.82
C GLY A 17 3.33 -9.61 -6.16
N VAL A 18 2.09 -9.10 -6.16
CA VAL A 18 1.40 -8.65 -7.37
C VAL A 18 2.11 -7.43 -7.92
N LYS A 19 2.26 -7.42 -9.24
CA LYS A 19 2.91 -6.36 -10.00
C LYS A 19 1.87 -5.37 -10.49
N PHE A 20 2.15 -4.09 -10.24
CA PHE A 20 1.38 -2.95 -10.72
C PHE A 20 2.24 -2.08 -11.64
N VAL A 21 1.61 -1.41 -12.59
CA VAL A 21 2.24 -0.43 -13.48
C VAL A 21 1.97 0.99 -12.98
N GLN A 22 2.84 1.91 -13.39
CA GLN A 22 2.74 3.31 -13.01
C GLN A 22 1.35 3.90 -13.33
N GLY A 23 0.77 4.60 -12.36
CA GLY A 23 -0.58 5.17 -12.40
C GLY A 23 -1.64 4.29 -11.72
N GLU A 24 -1.38 2.99 -11.53
CA GLU A 24 -2.32 2.11 -10.83
C GLU A 24 -2.35 2.40 -9.34
N SER A 25 -3.55 2.32 -8.77
CA SER A 25 -3.80 2.52 -7.34
C SER A 25 -4.51 1.31 -6.77
N VAL A 26 -4.26 1.04 -5.50
CA VAL A 26 -4.81 -0.12 -4.80
C VAL A 26 -5.20 0.26 -3.37
N ASP A 27 -6.33 -0.26 -2.92
CA ASP A 27 -6.76 -0.12 -1.54
C ASP A 27 -5.90 -0.97 -0.60
N VAL A 28 -5.56 -0.37 0.55
CA VAL A 28 -4.81 -1.00 1.62
C VAL A 28 -5.71 -1.19 2.82
N GLY A 29 -6.03 -2.44 3.10
CA GLY A 29 -6.74 -2.80 4.34
C GLY A 29 -5.75 -3.01 5.48
N CYS A 30 -5.74 -2.14 6.48
CA CYS A 30 -5.00 -2.35 7.72
C CYS A 30 -5.88 -3.02 8.78
N HIS A 31 -5.28 -3.74 9.72
CA HIS A 31 -5.99 -4.31 10.88
C HIS A 31 -6.49 -3.20 11.81
N ALA A 32 -7.47 -3.52 12.67
CA ALA A 32 -8.02 -2.57 13.64
C ALA A 32 -6.91 -1.91 14.50
N GLY A 33 -6.97 -0.58 14.63
CA GLY A 33 -5.95 0.22 15.31
C GLY A 33 -4.75 0.62 14.45
N TYR A 34 -4.73 0.24 13.17
CA TYR A 34 -3.70 0.61 12.20
C TYR A 34 -4.32 1.27 10.96
N GLY A 35 -3.54 2.12 10.29
CA GLY A 35 -3.93 2.81 9.07
C GLY A 35 -2.71 3.21 8.25
N LEU A 36 -2.92 3.69 7.02
CA LEU A 36 -1.84 4.31 6.26
C LEU A 36 -1.53 5.71 6.81
N GLN A 37 -0.37 6.22 6.42
CA GLN A 37 0.04 7.59 6.72
C GLN A 37 -0.97 8.60 6.19
N ASN A 38 -1.21 9.67 6.96
CA ASN A 38 -2.12 10.77 6.63
C ASN A 38 -3.58 10.32 6.43
N ALA A 39 -4.02 9.27 7.13
CA ALA A 39 -5.39 8.73 7.05
C ALA A 39 -5.81 8.32 5.62
N GLN A 40 -4.83 7.98 4.78
CA GLN A 40 -5.11 7.45 3.44
C GLN A 40 -5.61 6.01 3.53
N THR A 41 -6.26 5.55 2.46
CA THR A 41 -6.72 4.17 2.31
C THR A 41 -6.16 3.50 1.07
N THR A 42 -5.52 4.26 0.17
CA THR A 42 -4.97 3.79 -1.09
C THR A 42 -3.50 4.12 -1.22
N VAL A 43 -2.81 3.35 -2.06
CA VAL A 43 -1.45 3.66 -2.52
C VAL A 43 -1.41 3.63 -4.04
N THR A 44 -0.62 4.53 -4.64
CA THR A 44 -0.46 4.64 -6.08
C THR A 44 0.96 4.27 -6.48
N CYS A 45 1.12 3.45 -7.52
CA CYS A 45 2.41 3.19 -8.13
C CYS A 45 2.85 4.41 -8.93
N THR A 46 3.79 5.18 -8.40
CA THR A 46 4.32 6.39 -9.04
C THR A 46 5.64 6.10 -9.75
N GLU A 47 6.19 7.11 -10.42
CA GLU A 47 7.55 7.06 -10.93
C GLU A 47 8.59 6.93 -9.80
N SER A 48 8.28 7.26 -8.55
CA SER A 48 9.21 7.08 -7.41
C SER A 48 9.06 5.72 -6.71
N GLY A 49 8.02 4.95 -7.04
CA GLY A 49 7.57 3.78 -6.29
C GLY A 49 6.18 4.01 -5.69
N TRP A 50 5.80 3.21 -4.69
CA TRP A 50 4.50 3.39 -4.05
C TRP A 50 4.43 4.69 -3.24
N SER A 51 3.36 5.46 -3.46
CA SER A 51 3.06 6.66 -2.70
C SER A 51 1.58 6.68 -2.26
N PRO A 52 1.29 6.82 -0.96
CA PRO A 52 2.24 6.76 0.15
C PRO A 52 2.88 5.36 0.25
N THR A 53 3.91 5.23 1.09
CA THR A 53 4.51 3.92 1.32
C THR A 53 3.44 2.98 1.93
N PRO A 54 3.20 1.80 1.34
CA PRO A 54 2.22 0.82 1.82
C PRO A 54 2.76 0.18 3.11
N ARG A 55 2.48 0.83 4.23
CA ARG A 55 2.81 0.39 5.59
C ARG A 55 1.63 0.72 6.51
N CYS A 56 1.18 -0.26 7.27
CA CYS A 56 0.18 -0.03 8.31
C CYS A 56 0.88 0.47 9.57
N ILE A 57 0.59 1.70 9.96
CA ILE A 57 1.10 2.34 11.17
C ILE A 57 -0.02 2.43 12.21
N ARG A 58 0.34 2.30 13.50
CA ARG A 58 -0.64 2.45 14.58
C ARG A 58 -1.20 3.87 14.58
N VAL A 59 -2.53 3.97 14.64
CA VAL A 59 -3.27 5.24 14.69
C VAL A 59 -3.52 5.64 16.15
#